data_AF-A0A0N7LZ74-F1
#
_entry.id   AF-A0A0N7LZ74-F1
#
_cell.length_a   1.000
_cell.length_b   1.000
_cell.length_c   1.000
_cell.angle_alpha   90.00
_cell.angle_beta   90.00
_cell.angle_gamma   90.00
#
_symmetry.space_group_name_H-M   'P 1'
#
loop_
_entity.id
_entity.type
_entity.pdbx_description
1 polymer ?
#
loop_
_entity_poly.entity_id
_entity_poly.type
_entity_poly.pdbx_seq_one_letter_code
_entity_poly.pdbx_strand_id
1 'polypeptide(L)' 'MLDFSVQKELLETRLAMIAPKGAEATALTKALHRLNEGEYGYCRICGADIPEAQLRAQPENPFCPSCNA' A
#
# COMPACT_ATOMS: atom_id res chain seq x y z
N MET A 1 4.83 39.05 -8.37
CA MET A 1 5.89 38.16 -7.82
C MET A 1 5.53 37.59 -6.44
N LEU A 2 4.28 37.73 -5.97
CA LEU A 2 3.79 37.16 -4.71
C LEU A 2 3.04 35.83 -4.92
N ASP A 3 2.71 35.47 -6.17
CA ASP A 3 1.89 34.31 -6.49
C ASP A 3 2.67 32.99 -6.43
N PHE A 4 3.97 32.95 -6.75
CA PHE A 4 4.73 31.70 -6.81
C PHE A 4 4.92 31.03 -5.43
N SER A 5 5.18 31.83 -4.38
CA SER A 5 5.34 31.30 -3.02
C SER A 5 4.04 30.70 -2.48
N VAL A 6 2.90 31.37 -2.73
CA VAL A 6 1.58 30.88 -2.34
C VAL A 6 1.21 29.61 -3.13
N GLN A 7 1.51 29.56 -4.42
CA GLN A 7 1.31 28.37 -5.26
C GLN A 7 2.15 27.18 -4.79
N LYS A 8 3.40 27.41 -4.37
CA LYS A 8 4.26 26.37 -3.80
C LYS A 8 3.67 25.81 -2.51
N GLU A 9 3.29 26.67 -1.57
CA GLU A 9 2.76 26.24 -0.27
C GLU A 9 1.42 25.49 -0.41
N LEU A 10 0.58 25.91 -1.36
CA LEU A 10 -0.64 25.19 -1.73
C LEU A 10 -0.35 23.81 -2.32
N LEU A 11 0.67 23.69 -3.19
CA LEU A 11 1.07 22.41 -3.78
C LEU A 11 1.55 21.42 -2.72
N GLU A 12 2.42 21.86 -1.81
CA GLU A 12 2.94 21.03 -0.71
C GLU A 12 1.79 20.52 0.17
N THR A 13 0.88 21.42 0.55
CA THR A 13 -0.32 21.09 1.33
C THR A 13 -1.17 20.05 0.61
N ARG A 14 -1.37 20.21 -0.70
CA ARG A 14 -2.17 19.28 -1.51
C ARG A 14 -1.47 17.93 -1.69
N LEU A 15 -0.14 17.91 -1.85
CA LEU A 15 0.64 16.69 -1.99
C LEU A 15 0.63 15.87 -0.70
N ALA A 16 0.71 16.52 0.47
CA ALA A 16 0.60 15.84 1.76
C ALA A 16 -0.72 15.05 1.91
N MET A 17 -1.80 15.51 1.28
CA MET A 17 -3.08 14.79 1.26
C MET A 17 -3.13 13.67 0.22
N ILE A 18 -2.54 13.86 -0.96
CA ILE A 18 -2.64 12.90 -2.08
C ILE A 18 -1.60 11.78 -2.00
N ALA A 19 -0.37 12.09 -1.59
CA ALA A 19 0.74 11.13 -1.51
C ALA A 19 0.40 9.84 -0.73
N PRO A 20 -0.20 9.88 0.48
CA PRO A 20 -0.54 8.65 1.20
C PRO A 20 -1.56 7.80 0.43
N LYS A 21 -2.52 8.43 -0.27
CA LYS A 21 -3.50 7.73 -1.10
C LYS A 21 -2.88 7.09 -2.32
N GLY A 22 -1.89 7.74 -2.94
CA GLY A 22 -1.11 7.13 -4.02
C GLY A 22 -0.30 5.91 -3.57
N ALA A 23 0.28 5.96 -2.37
CA ALA A 23 1.00 4.83 -1.79
C ALA A 23 0.07 3.64 -1.50
N GLU A 24 -1.10 3.89 -0.90
CA GLU A 24 -2.15 2.90 -0.65
C GLU A 24 -2.61 2.22 -1.96
N ALA A 25 -2.91 3.00 -3.00
CA ALA A 25 -3.31 2.48 -4.31
C ALA A 25 -2.21 1.62 -4.97
N THR A 26 -0.95 2.02 -4.82
CA THR A 26 0.21 1.26 -5.33
C THR A 26 0.35 -0.07 -4.60
N ALA A 27 0.15 -0.09 -3.28
CA ALA A 27 0.22 -1.30 -2.48
C ALA A 27 -0.90 -2.29 -2.86
N LEU A 28 -2.13 -1.79 -3.07
CA LEU A 28 -3.24 -2.62 -3.53
C LEU A 28 -3.03 -3.15 -4.96
N THR A 29 -2.46 -2.34 -5.85
CA THR A 29 -2.10 -2.80 -7.21
C THR A 29 -1.13 -3.99 -7.16
N LYS A 30 -0.15 -3.96 -6.25
CA LYS A 30 0.76 -5.08 -6.04
C LYS A 30 0.06 -6.32 -5.47
N ALA A 31 -0.97 -6.16 -4.63
CA ALA A 31 -1.79 -7.28 -4.18
C ALA A 31 -2.58 -7.92 -5.32
N LEU A 32 -3.20 -7.10 -6.18
CA LEU A 32 -3.89 -7.60 -7.37
C LEU A 32 -2.95 -8.35 -8.32
N HIS A 33 -1.71 -7.87 -8.49
CA HIS A 33 -0.70 -8.56 -9.29
C HIS A 33 -0.41 -9.96 -8.74
N ARG A 34 -0.15 -10.08 -7.44
CA ARG A 34 0.06 -11.38 -6.77
C ARG A 34 -1.13 -12.30 -6.93
N LEU A 35 -2.34 -11.75 -6.91
CA LEU A 35 -3.57 -12.53 -7.11
C LEU A 35 -3.62 -13.12 -8.51
N ASN A 36 -3.27 -12.31 -9.52
CA ASN A 36 -3.18 -12.76 -10.90
C ASN A 36 -2.06 -13.79 -11.12
N GLU A 37 -0.97 -13.72 -10.36
CA GLU A 37 0.13 -14.69 -10.39
C GLU A 37 -0.15 -15.97 -9.57
N GLY A 38 -1.26 -16.00 -8.81
CA GLY A 38 -1.58 -17.12 -7.92
C GLY A 38 -0.78 -17.13 -6.60
N GLU A 39 -0.04 -16.06 -6.31
CA GLU A 39 0.77 -15.90 -5.09
C GLU A 39 0.02 -15.18 -3.95
N TYR A 40 -1.19 -14.66 -4.22
CA TYR A 40 -1.99 -14.00 -3.20
C TYR A 40 -2.49 -14.99 -2.15
N GLY A 41 -2.31 -14.63 -0.88
CA GLY A 41 -2.60 -15.50 0.26
C GLY A 41 -1.39 -16.24 0.81
N TYR A 42 -0.22 -16.14 0.18
CA TYR A 42 1.02 -16.75 0.67
C TYR A 42 2.04 -15.70 1.14
N CYS A 43 2.71 -16.00 2.24
CA CYS A 43 3.74 -15.14 2.81
C CYS A 43 4.97 -15.10 1.90
N ARG A 44 5.42 -13.91 1.50
CA ARG A 44 6.61 -13.76 0.64
C ARG A 44 7.94 -14.08 1.32
N ILE A 45 7.95 -14.32 2.63
CA ILE A 45 9.15 -14.68 3.39
C ILE A 45 9.26 -16.19 3.58
N CYS A 46 8.20 -16.81 4.10
CA CYS A 46 8.22 -18.24 4.47
C CYS A 46 7.35 -19.14 3.60
N GLY A 47 6.55 -18.58 2.69
CA GLY A 47 5.62 -19.33 1.84
C GLY A 47 4.36 -19.85 2.54
N ALA A 48 4.22 -19.66 3.85
CA ALA A 48 3.04 -20.11 4.60
C ALA A 48 1.78 -19.31 4.25
N ASP A 49 0.62 -19.92 4.48
CA ASP A 49 -0.68 -19.28 4.30
C ASP A 49 -0.84 -18.05 5.21
N ILE A 50 -1.37 -16.97 4.63
CA ILE A 50 -1.77 -15.77 5.35
C ILE A 50 -3.23 -15.94 5.79
N PRO A 51 -3.56 -15.72 7.08
CA PRO A 51 -4.92 -15.87 7.57
C PRO A 51 -5.91 -14.97 6.79
N GLU A 52 -7.05 -15.54 6.39
CA GLU A 52 -8.07 -14.82 5.64
C GLU A 52 -8.59 -13.57 6.39
N ALA A 53 -8.68 -13.64 7.72
CA ALA A 53 -9.04 -12.47 8.54
C ALA A 53 -8.05 -11.30 8.39
N GLN A 54 -6.75 -11.59 8.24
CA GLN A 54 -5.73 -10.58 7.96
C GLN A 54 -5.87 -10.05 6.54
N LEU A 55 -6.04 -10.92 5.54
CA LEU A 55 -6.24 -10.49 4.14
C LEU A 55 -7.49 -9.63 3.96
N ARG A 56 -8.55 -9.86 4.76
CA ARG A 56 -9.74 -9.00 4.78
C ARG A 56 -9.47 -7.63 5.40
N ALA A 57 -8.62 -7.56 6.42
CA ALA A 57 -8.30 -6.32 7.12
C ALA A 57 -7.22 -5.49 6.39
N GLN A 58 -6.23 -6.16 5.79
CA GLN A 58 -5.03 -5.59 5.17
C GLN A 58 -4.65 -6.42 3.92
N PRO A 59 -5.39 -6.32 2.81
CA PRO A 59 -5.18 -7.12 1.60
C PRO A 59 -3.80 -6.86 0.93
N GLU A 60 -3.26 -5.66 1.10
CA GLU A 60 -1.97 -5.27 0.56
C GLU A 60 -0.78 -5.93 1.26
N ASN A 61 -0.97 -6.43 2.49
CA ASN A 61 0.10 -7.01 3.30
C ASN A 61 0.49 -8.41 2.79
N PRO A 62 1.74 -8.63 2.32
CA PRO A 62 2.19 -9.90 1.78
C PRO A 62 2.84 -10.84 2.80
N PHE A 63 2.68 -10.59 4.11
CA PHE A 63 3.39 -11.31 5.16
C PHE A 63 2.43 -11.94 6.17
N CYS A 64 2.75 -13.16 6.62
CA CYS A 64 2.00 -13.78 7.71
C CYS A 64 2.30 -13.10 9.06
N PRO A 65 1.46 -13.29 10.09
CA PRO A 65 1.65 -12.66 11.40
C PRO A 65 3.01 -12.96 12.04
N SER A 66 3.58 -14.14 11.77
CA SER A 66 4.89 -14.53 12.30
C SER A 66 6.07 -13.79 11.66
N CYS A 67 5.93 -13.33 10.42
CA CYS A 67 6.99 -12.62 9.69
C CYS A 67 6.82 -11.10 9.70
N ASN A 68 5.65 -10.60 10.11
CA ASN A 68 5.31 -9.18 10.22
C ASN A 68 5.38 -8.66 11.67
N ALA A 69 5.96 -9.45 12.57
CA ALA A 69 6.16 -9.12 13.98
C ALA A 69 7.41 -8.25 14.21
#